data_AF-A0A920J7G7-F1
#
_entry.id   AF-A0A920J7G7-F1
#
_cell.length_a   1.000
_cell.length_b   1.000
_cell.length_c   1.000
_cell.angle_alpha   90.00
_cell.angle_beta   90.00
_cell.angle_gamma   90.00
#
_symmetry.space_group_name_H-M   'P 1'
#
loop_
_entity.id
_entity.type
_entity.pdbx_description
1 polymer ?
#
loop_
_entity_poly.entity_id
_entity_poly.type
_entity_poly.pdbx_seq_one_letter_code
_entity_poly.pdbx_strand_id
1 'polypeptide(L)'
;MDRFLLYTKVQQRGKAVIDARGASSATSAAKAALDTVIACENENSSGDCFSAAVYSDGAYDVPEGIMCGFPLKTTPSGEIEIIRDLTLSDKANLD
;
A
#
# COMPACT_ATOMS: atom_id res chain seq x y z
N MET A 1 -20.13 -9.14 -0.87
CA MET A 1 -19.49 -8.70 0.38
C MET A 1 -19.60 -7.18 0.44
N ASP A 2 -20.11 -6.62 1.54
CA ASP A 2 -20.25 -5.17 1.68
C ASP A 2 -18.85 -4.52 1.73
N ARG A 3 -18.59 -3.57 0.82
CA ARG A 3 -17.29 -2.87 0.71
C ARG A 3 -16.99 -2.03 1.94
N PHE A 4 -18.01 -1.52 2.64
CA PHE A 4 -17.81 -0.77 3.88
C PHE A 4 -17.23 -1.66 4.99
N LEU A 5 -17.74 -2.90 5.11
CA LEU A 5 -17.21 -3.87 6.06
C LEU A 5 -15.77 -4.30 5.73
N LEU A 6 -15.34 -4.21 4.47
CA LEU A 6 -13.96 -4.53 4.08
C LEU A 6 -12.98 -3.48 4.61
N TYR A 7 -13.27 -2.18 4.42
CA TYR A 7 -12.38 -1.10 4.87
C TYR A 7 -12.12 -1.15 6.37
N THR A 8 -13.20 -1.21 7.16
CA THR A 8 -13.09 -1.27 8.62
C THR A 8 -12.33 -2.51 9.08
N LYS A 9 -12.53 -3.67 8.44
CA LYS A 9 -11.82 -4.91 8.81
C LYS A 9 -10.32 -4.81 8.57
N VAL A 10 -9.89 -4.20 7.45
CA VAL A 10 -8.46 -4.04 7.14
C VAL A 10 -7.83 -3.03 8.09
N GLN A 11 -8.45 -1.87 8.28
CA GLN A 11 -7.96 -0.83 9.20
C GLN A 11 -7.83 -1.35 10.64
N GLN A 12 -8.78 -2.17 11.10
CA GLN A 12 -8.77 -2.71 12.47
C GLN A 12 -8.02 -4.04 12.61
N ARG A 13 -7.36 -4.54 11.55
CA ARG A 13 -6.76 -5.87 11.56
C ARG A 13 -5.62 -6.01 12.57
N GLY A 14 -4.76 -5.00 12.68
CA GLY A 14 -3.62 -5.02 13.61
C GLY A 14 -4.08 -5.16 15.07
N LYS A 15 -5.08 -4.35 15.45
CA LYS A 15 -5.73 -4.42 16.77
C LYS A 15 -6.33 -5.80 17.01
N ALA A 16 -7.10 -6.33 16.04
CA ALA A 16 -7.70 -7.65 16.17
C ALA A 16 -6.67 -8.78 16.38
N VAL A 17 -5.47 -8.67 15.79
CA VAL A 17 -4.40 -9.65 16.02
C VAL A 17 -3.82 -9.52 17.44
N ILE A 18 -3.63 -8.30 17.93
CA ILE A 18 -3.16 -8.05 19.30
C ILE A 18 -4.17 -8.59 20.31
N ASP A 19 -5.45 -8.27 20.14
CA ASP A 19 -6.52 -8.71 21.04
C ASP A 19 -6.63 -10.25 21.07
N ALA A 20 -6.42 -10.92 19.94
CA ALA A 20 -6.51 -12.37 19.85
C ALA A 20 -5.27 -13.11 20.40
N ARG A 21 -4.06 -12.56 20.21
CA ARG A 21 -2.80 -13.24 20.56
C ARG A 21 -2.16 -12.73 21.85
N GLY A 22 -2.59 -11.58 22.37
CA GLY A 22 -1.91 -10.85 23.44
C GLY A 22 -0.54 -10.30 23.04
N ALA A 23 -0.22 -10.31 21.74
CA ALA A 23 1.09 -9.96 21.20
C ALA A 23 0.95 -9.36 19.81
N SER A 24 1.98 -8.62 19.37
CA SER A 24 1.96 -7.96 18.07
C SER A 24 1.92 -8.94 16.89
N SER A 25 1.55 -8.41 15.72
CA SER A 25 1.54 -9.11 14.44
C SER A 25 2.95 -9.24 13.83
N ALA A 26 3.95 -9.59 14.64
CA ALA A 26 5.37 -9.56 14.28
C ALA A 26 5.71 -10.36 13.01
N THR A 27 5.27 -11.62 12.91
CA THR A 27 5.57 -12.48 11.77
C THR A 27 4.98 -11.94 10.46
N SER A 28 3.72 -11.48 10.49
CA SER A 28 3.10 -10.90 9.29
C SER A 28 3.70 -9.55 8.93
N ALA A 29 4.10 -8.74 9.92
CA ALA A 29 4.81 -7.48 9.67
C ALA A 29 6.19 -7.72 9.04
N ALA A 30 6.94 -8.72 9.53
CA ALA A 30 8.23 -9.10 8.95
C ALA A 30 8.08 -9.62 7.51
N LYS A 31 7.04 -10.42 7.25
CA LYS A 31 6.73 -10.89 5.89
C LYS A 31 6.36 -9.73 4.97
N ALA A 32 5.52 -8.79 5.43
CA ALA A 32 5.16 -7.61 4.66
C ALA A 32 6.39 -6.77 4.29
N ALA A 33 7.30 -6.53 5.24
CA ALA A 33 8.55 -5.82 4.98
C ALA A 33 9.43 -6.53 3.94
N LEU A 34 9.58 -7.85 4.06
CA LEU A 34 10.33 -8.66 3.09
C LEU A 34 9.69 -8.60 1.69
N ASP A 35 8.37 -8.71 1.61
CA ASP A 35 7.63 -8.68 0.34
C ASP A 35 7.75 -7.32 -0.34
N THR A 36 7.76 -6.23 0.43
CA THR A 36 8.04 -4.90 -0.12
C THR A 36 9.44 -4.82 -0.72
N VAL A 37 10.47 -5.33 -0.03
CA VAL A 37 11.84 -5.34 -0.57
C VAL A 37 11.90 -6.19 -1.84
N ILE A 38 11.32 -7.39 -1.84
CA ILE A 38 11.26 -8.23 -3.04
C ILE A 38 10.57 -7.51 -4.19
N ALA A 39 9.45 -6.83 -3.94
CA ALA A 39 8.74 -6.08 -4.96
C ALA A 39 9.57 -4.91 -5.52
N CYS A 40 10.34 -4.21 -4.67
CA CYS A 40 11.24 -3.14 -5.12
C CYS A 40 12.38 -3.65 -6.02
N GLU A 41 12.88 -4.85 -5.78
CA GLU A 41 14.06 -5.41 -6.49
C GLU A 41 13.70 -6.18 -7.76
N ASN A 42 12.42 -6.52 -7.96
CA ASN A 42 11.96 -7.35 -9.07
C ASN A 42 10.89 -6.62 -9.89
N GLU A 43 11.03 -6.66 -11.21
CA GLU A 43 9.99 -6.16 -12.13
C GLU A 43 8.64 -6.81 -11.81
N ASN A 44 7.60 -5.99 -11.65
CA ASN A 44 6.25 -6.49 -11.46
C ASN A 44 5.73 -7.08 -12.78
N SER A 45 4.93 -8.14 -12.71
CA SER A 45 4.24 -8.65 -13.89
C SER A 45 3.34 -7.56 -14.49
N SER A 46 3.14 -7.59 -15.81
CA SER A 46 2.31 -6.59 -16.50
C SER A 46 0.90 -6.52 -15.88
N GLY A 47 0.54 -5.35 -15.34
CA GLY A 47 -0.73 -5.11 -14.66
C GLY A 47 -0.71 -5.31 -13.14
N ASP A 48 0.37 -5.83 -12.56
CA ASP A 48 0.54 -5.92 -11.11
C ASP A 48 1.13 -4.64 -10.51
N CYS A 49 0.79 -4.39 -9.25
CA CYS A 49 1.33 -3.30 -8.45
C CYS A 49 1.54 -3.77 -7.00
N PHE A 50 2.32 -2.99 -6.25
CA PHE A 50 2.44 -3.15 -4.81
C PHE A 50 2.20 -1.81 -4.13
N SER A 51 1.92 -1.83 -2.83
CA SER A 51 1.76 -0.62 -2.03
C SER A 51 2.94 -0.45 -1.09
N ALA A 52 3.59 0.70 -1.15
CA ALA A 52 4.57 1.13 -0.18
C ALA A 52 4.53 2.65 -0.01
N ALA A 53 5.12 3.15 1.07
CA ALA A 53 5.19 4.57 1.32
C ALA A 53 6.45 5.16 0.68
N VAL A 54 6.27 6.17 -0.16
CA VAL A 54 7.35 6.96 -0.80
C VAL A 54 7.11 8.45 -0.56
N TYR A 55 8.12 9.28 -0.80
CA TYR A 55 7.91 10.72 -0.82
C TYR A 55 7.04 11.09 -2.03
N SER A 56 5.94 11.78 -1.77
CA SER A 56 5.07 12.29 -2.83
C SER A 56 5.82 13.25 -3.73
N ASP A 57 5.56 13.15 -5.03
CA ASP A 57 5.99 14.08 -6.07
C ASP A 57 4.83 14.95 -6.59
N GLY A 58 3.73 15.02 -5.83
CA GLY A 58 2.48 15.68 -6.24
C GLY A 58 1.43 14.75 -6.84
N ALA A 59 1.70 13.44 -6.94
CA ALA A 59 0.74 12.46 -7.43
C ALA A 59 -0.56 12.45 -6.61
N TYR A 60 -1.70 12.32 -7.29
CA TYR A 60 -3.03 12.21 -6.69
C TYR A 60 -3.38 13.36 -5.71
N ASP A 61 -2.91 14.59 -6.00
CA ASP A 61 -3.09 15.78 -5.17
C ASP A 61 -2.49 15.66 -3.75
N VAL A 62 -1.60 14.69 -3.52
CA VAL A 62 -0.84 14.57 -2.27
C VAL A 62 0.34 15.55 -2.31
N PRO A 63 0.49 16.49 -1.36
CA PRO A 63 1.56 17.48 -1.37
C PRO A 63 2.96 16.86 -1.47
N GLU A 64 3.83 17.48 -2.28
CA GLU A 64 5.21 17.05 -2.47
C GLU A 64 5.98 16.97 -1.13
N GLY A 65 6.82 15.95 -0.98
CA GLY A 65 7.65 15.74 0.20
C GLY A 65 6.95 15.07 1.38
N ILE A 66 5.65 14.77 1.29
CA ILE A 66 4.94 13.95 2.28
C ILE A 66 5.21 12.47 2.03
N MET A 67 5.61 11.72 3.07
CA MET A 67 5.69 10.26 3.00
C MET A 67 4.27 9.68 3.03
N CYS A 68 3.81 9.12 1.92
CA CYS A 68 2.45 8.59 1.76
C CYS A 68 2.47 7.26 1.00
N GLY A 69 1.46 6.41 1.24
CA GLY A 69 1.29 5.14 0.53
C GLY A 69 0.75 5.35 -0.87
N PHE A 70 1.45 4.83 -1.88
CA PHE A 70 1.04 4.92 -3.28
C PHE A 70 0.95 3.52 -3.93
N PRO A 71 0.18 3.37 -5.02
CA PRO A 71 0.31 2.23 -5.91
C PRO A 71 1.62 2.37 -6.71
N LEU A 72 2.52 1.40 -6.55
CA LEU A 72 3.85 1.40 -7.13
C LEU A 72 4.05 0.23 -8.08
N LYS A 73 4.92 0.41 -9.06
CA LYS A 73 5.46 -0.64 -9.92
C LYS A 73 6.98 -0.49 -9.98
N THR A 74 7.67 -1.61 -10.17
CA THR A 74 9.09 -1.68 -10.47
C THR A 74 9.24 -1.85 -11.97
N THR A 75 9.98 -0.95 -12.61
CA THR A 75 10.21 -0.94 -14.06
C THR A 75 11.21 -2.03 -14.47
N PRO A 76 11.32 -2.36 -15.78
CA PRO A 76 12.36 -3.25 -16.28
C PRO A 76 13.80 -2.75 -16.00
N SER A 77 13.98 -1.45 -15.74
CA SER A 77 15.27 -0.86 -15.34
C SER A 77 15.53 -0.94 -13.83
N GLY A 78 14.60 -1.50 -13.04
CA GLY A 78 14.71 -1.61 -11.58
C GLY A 78 14.36 -0.33 -10.83
N GLU A 79 13.69 0.62 -11.48
CA GLU A 79 13.26 1.87 -10.85
C GLU A 79 11.84 1.71 -10.28
N ILE A 80 11.55 2.38 -9.17
CA ILE A 80 10.22 2.38 -8.56
C ILE A 80 9.46 3.60 -9.06
N GLU A 81 8.30 3.38 -9.67
CA GLU A 81 7.42 4.43 -10.20
C GLU A 81 6.04 4.40 -9.53
N ILE A 82 5.49 5.58 -9.25
CA ILE A 82 4.08 5.72 -8.89
C ILE A 82 3.23 5.47 -10.14
N ILE A 83 2.26 4.56 -10.06
CA ILE A 83 1.25 4.36 -11.10
C ILE A 83 0.33 5.58 -11.10
N ARG A 84 0.05 6.19 -12.25
CA ARG A 84 -0.64 7.50 -12.35
C ARG A 84 -1.99 7.46 -13.08
N ASP A 85 -2.27 6.37 -13.78
CA ASP A 85 -3.43 6.19 -14.67
C ASP A 85 -4.66 5.60 -13.95
N LEU A 86 -4.72 5.72 -12.62
CA LEU A 86 -5.87 5.28 -11.83
C LEU A 86 -6.87 6.42 -11.64
N THR A 87 -8.12 6.16 -12.03
CA THR A 87 -9.23 7.09 -11.77
C THR A 87 -9.69 6.95 -10.32
N LEU A 88 -9.57 8.04 -9.54
CA LEU A 88 -10.14 8.10 -8.20
C LEU A 88 -11.67 8.24 -8.28
N SER A 89 -12.39 7.34 -7.61
CA SER A 89 -13.84 7.47 -7.44
C SER A 89 -14.17 8.54 -6.41
N ASP A 90 -15.36 9.15 -6.47
CA ASP A 90 -15.83 10.18 -5.52
C ASP A 90 -15.65 9.80 -4.04
N LYS A 91 -15.78 8.51 -3.70
CA LYS A 91 -15.61 7.99 -2.33
C LYS A 91 -14.16 8.05 -1.81
N ALA A 92 -13.18 8.25 -2.66
CA ALA A 92 -11.80 8.51 -2.26
C ALA A 92 -11.62 9.93 -1.69
N ASN A 93 -12.56 10.83 -2.01
CA ASN A 93 -12.56 12.23 -1.59
C ASN A 93 -13.54 12.51 -0.44
N LEU A 94 -14.07 11.46 0.21
CA LEU A 94 -14.93 11.60 1.38
C LEU A 94 -14.13 11.24 2.64
N ASP A 95 -14.07 12.19 3.55
CA ASP A 95 -13.55 12.10 4.92
C ASP A 95 -14.23 10.99 5.76
#